data_AF-A0A6L4WPU1-F1
#
_entry.id   AF-A0A6L4WPU1-F1
#
_cell.length_a   1.000
_cell.length_b   1.000
_cell.length_c   1.000
_cell.angle_alpha   90.00
_cell.angle_beta   90.00
_cell.angle_gamma   90.00
#
_symmetry.space_group_name_H-M   'P 1'
#
loop_
_entity.id
_entity.type
_entity.pdbx_description
1 polymer ?
#
loop_
_entity_poly.entity_id
_entity_poly.type
_entity_poly.pdbx_seq_one_letter_code
_entity_poly.pdbx_strand_id
1 'polypeptide(L)'
;MTKWKKEETKKYNEKVKNMSIEDKKNYDFLLNIQNSFNSLVKELHAKLFPEEYDFGYDSNVDANRRRLGENPMSDEYINKTNKRRIKLGFLRLKEDGHAQDGSKTIEYCPNSR
;
A
#
# COMPACT_ATOMS: atom_id res chain seq x y z
N MET A 1 23.63 4.88 -5.73
CA MET A 1 22.67 3.76 -5.58
C MET A 1 22.24 3.70 -4.12
N THR A 2 20.92 3.68 -3.82
CA THR A 2 20.41 3.61 -2.43
C THR A 2 20.76 2.26 -1.78
N LYS A 3 20.75 2.17 -0.45
CA LYS A 3 21.05 0.91 0.28
C LYS A 3 20.18 -0.25 -0.21
N TRP A 4 18.87 -0.01 -0.36
CA TRP A 4 17.89 -0.97 -0.86
C TRP A 4 18.22 -1.50 -2.25
N LYS A 5 18.55 -0.62 -3.20
CA LYS A 5 18.93 -1.03 -4.57
C LYS A 5 20.20 -1.90 -4.59
N LYS A 6 21.15 -1.67 -3.67
CA LYS A 6 22.33 -2.54 -3.52
C LYS A 6 21.95 -3.93 -3.00
N GLU A 7 21.04 -3.99 -2.03
CA GLU A 7 20.55 -5.26 -1.47
C GLU A 7 19.75 -6.07 -2.50
N GLU A 8 18.88 -5.43 -3.29
CA GLU A 8 18.15 -6.08 -4.39
C GLU A 8 19.11 -6.65 -5.43
N THR A 9 20.11 -5.86 -5.85
CA THR A 9 21.13 -6.30 -6.82
C THR A 9 21.90 -7.51 -6.29
N LYS A 10 22.25 -7.53 -4.99
CA LYS A 10 22.92 -8.66 -4.37
C LYS A 10 22.05 -9.93 -4.40
N LYS A 11 20.77 -9.83 -4.00
CA LYS A 11 19.82 -10.96 -4.03
C LYS A 11 19.64 -11.51 -5.44
N TYR A 12 19.51 -10.62 -6.42
CA TYR A 12 19.42 -11.00 -7.83
C TYR A 12 20.66 -11.79 -8.28
N ASN A 13 21.86 -11.23 -8.04
CA ASN A 13 23.12 -11.85 -8.43
C ASN A 13 23.32 -13.23 -7.79
N GLU A 14 22.94 -13.38 -6.51
CA GLU A 14 22.97 -14.67 -5.82
C GLU A 14 21.99 -15.67 -6.46
N LYS A 15 20.79 -15.24 -6.84
CA LYS A 15 19.76 -16.09 -7.44
C LYS A 15 20.16 -16.59 -8.84
N VAL A 16 20.74 -15.73 -9.67
CA VAL A 16 21.09 -16.06 -11.06
C VAL A 16 22.48 -16.70 -11.22
N LYS A 17 23.29 -16.78 -10.14
CA LYS A 17 24.70 -17.19 -10.18
C LYS A 17 24.95 -18.52 -10.91
N ASN A 18 24.04 -19.49 -10.75
CA ASN A 18 24.16 -20.84 -11.31
C ASN A 18 23.07 -21.16 -12.34
N MET A 19 22.34 -20.16 -12.83
CA MET A 19 21.30 -20.35 -13.84
C MET A 19 21.90 -20.43 -15.24
N SER A 20 21.30 -21.22 -16.12
CA SER A 20 21.62 -21.16 -17.54
C SER A 20 21.22 -19.80 -18.13
N ILE A 21 21.73 -19.47 -19.32
CA ILE A 21 21.33 -18.24 -20.04
C ILE A 21 19.82 -18.21 -20.25
N GLU A 22 19.22 -19.36 -20.57
CA GLU A 22 17.78 -19.48 -20.82
C GLU A 22 16.97 -19.33 -19.53
N ASP A 23 17.39 -20.00 -18.45
CA ASP A 23 16.74 -19.85 -17.14
C ASP A 23 16.82 -18.42 -16.61
N LYS A 24 17.94 -17.74 -16.86
CA LYS A 24 18.10 -16.33 -16.50
C LYS A 24 17.12 -15.45 -17.25
N LYS A 25 16.93 -15.65 -18.56
CA LYS A 25 15.92 -14.92 -19.35
C LYS A 25 14.51 -15.19 -18.85
N ASN A 26 14.18 -16.45 -18.56
CA ASN A 26 12.88 -16.83 -18.01
C ASN A 26 12.65 -16.19 -16.64
N TYR A 27 13.69 -16.16 -15.80
CA TYR A 27 13.63 -15.50 -14.50
C TYR A 27 13.42 -13.99 -14.62
N ASP A 28 14.15 -13.31 -15.51
CA ASP A 28 13.98 -11.88 -15.77
C ASP A 28 12.57 -11.56 -16.28
N PHE A 29 12.00 -12.42 -17.14
CA PHE A 29 10.64 -12.29 -17.63
C PHE A 29 9.60 -12.43 -16.50
N LEU A 30 9.73 -13.46 -15.66
CA LEU A 30 8.85 -13.68 -14.50
C LEU A 30 8.96 -12.53 -13.50
N LEU A 31 10.17 -12.02 -13.25
CA LEU A 31 10.40 -10.89 -12.36
C LEU A 31 9.73 -9.62 -12.89
N ASN A 32 9.78 -9.38 -14.20
CA ASN A 32 9.11 -8.24 -14.82
C ASN A 32 7.57 -8.33 -14.68
N ILE A 33 6.99 -9.51 -14.95
CA ILE A 33 5.56 -9.73 -14.74
C ILE A 33 5.17 -9.49 -13.28
N GLN A 34 5.94 -10.04 -12.33
CA GLN A 34 5.67 -9.87 -10.91
C GLN A 34 5.73 -8.41 -10.50
N ASN A 35 6.72 -7.66 -10.97
CA ASN A 35 6.86 -6.23 -10.68
C ASN A 35 5.70 -5.41 -11.26
N SER A 36 5.30 -5.71 -12.49
CA SER A 36 4.16 -5.06 -13.15
C SER A 36 2.85 -5.34 -12.42
N PHE A 37 2.62 -6.60 -12.04
CA PHE A 37 1.46 -6.99 -11.23
C PHE A 37 1.45 -6.27 -9.87
N ASN A 38 2.58 -6.27 -9.15
CA ASN A 38 2.68 -5.57 -7.87
C ASN A 38 2.43 -4.07 -8.00
N SER A 39 2.91 -3.43 -9.07
CA SER A 39 2.63 -2.00 -9.34
C SER A 39 1.13 -1.75 -9.51
N LEU A 40 0.46 -2.60 -10.29
CA LEU A 40 -0.99 -2.49 -10.51
C LEU A 40 -1.77 -2.70 -9.20
N VAL A 41 -1.37 -3.65 -8.36
CA VAL A 41 -2.02 -3.87 -7.07
C VAL A 41 -1.84 -2.66 -6.14
N LYS A 42 -0.66 -2.03 -6.14
CA LYS A 42 -0.43 -0.78 -5.39
C LYS A 42 -1.36 0.35 -5.85
N GLU A 43 -1.50 0.54 -7.16
CA GLU A 43 -2.40 1.54 -7.72
C GLU A 43 -3.87 1.26 -7.38
N LEU A 44 -4.29 -0.01 -7.45
CA LEU A 44 -5.65 -0.41 -7.09
C LEU A 44 -5.91 -0.18 -5.61
N HIS A 45 -4.97 -0.54 -4.73
CA HIS A 45 -5.09 -0.30 -3.30
C HIS A 45 -5.26 1.20 -3.00
N ALA A 46 -4.42 2.06 -3.59
CA ALA A 46 -4.52 3.51 -3.43
C ALA A 46 -5.85 4.08 -3.93
N LYS A 47 -6.48 3.48 -4.96
CA LYS A 47 -7.79 3.90 -5.47
C LYS A 47 -8.96 3.40 -4.61
N LEU A 48 -8.85 2.20 -4.05
CA LEU A 48 -9.89 1.58 -3.23
C LEU A 48 -9.89 2.15 -1.80
N PHE A 49 -8.71 2.41 -1.26
CA PHE A 49 -8.47 2.88 0.10
C PHE A 49 -7.59 4.15 0.12
N PRO A 50 -7.96 5.23 -0.58
CA PRO A 50 -7.18 6.47 -0.60
C PRO A 50 -6.99 7.04 0.82
N GLU A 51 -7.95 6.81 1.71
CA GLU A 51 -7.94 7.32 3.07
C GLU A 51 -6.77 6.80 3.93
N GLU A 52 -6.13 5.70 3.55
CA GLU A 52 -4.95 5.19 4.26
C GLU A 52 -3.69 6.04 4.01
N TYR A 53 -3.74 6.92 3.01
CA TYR A 53 -2.63 7.78 2.61
C TYR A 53 -2.87 9.26 2.95
N ASP A 54 -4.08 9.62 3.42
CA ASP A 54 -4.47 11.02 3.71
C ASP A 54 -3.56 11.67 4.75
N PHE A 55 -3.06 10.89 5.72
CA PHE A 55 -2.20 11.36 6.81
C PHE A 55 -0.76 11.66 6.39
N GLY A 56 -0.36 11.29 5.16
CA GLY A 56 1.02 11.43 4.68
C GLY A 56 1.52 12.89 4.66
N TYR A 57 0.59 13.85 4.72
CA TYR A 57 0.86 15.28 4.71
C TYR A 57 0.21 16.03 5.87
N ASP A 58 -0.22 15.34 6.93
CA ASP A 58 -0.78 15.99 8.11
C ASP A 58 0.22 17.01 8.68
N SER A 59 -0.24 18.22 8.94
CA SER A 59 0.54 19.18 9.70
C SER A 59 0.68 18.71 11.15
N ASN A 60 1.64 19.26 11.91
CA ASN A 60 1.73 19.00 13.35
C ASN A 60 0.42 19.30 14.09
N VAL A 61 -0.38 20.26 13.60
CA VAL A 61 -1.68 20.63 14.18
C VAL A 61 -2.71 19.53 13.91
N ASP A 62 -2.79 19.05 12.67
CA ASP A 62 -3.74 17.99 12.27
C ASP A 62 -3.44 16.67 12.97
N ALA A 63 -2.16 16.29 13.06
CA ALA A 63 -1.73 15.11 13.80
C ALA A 63 -2.07 15.21 15.30
N ASN A 64 -1.94 16.41 15.91
CA ASN A 64 -2.32 16.64 17.30
C ASN A 64 -3.84 16.55 17.52
N ARG A 65 -4.65 17.10 16.60
CA ARG A 65 -6.12 16.99 16.64
C ARG A 65 -6.59 15.55 16.57
N ARG A 66 -6.05 14.76 15.64
CA ARG A 66 -6.34 13.32 15.54
C ARG A 66 -5.98 12.56 16.82
N ARG A 67 -4.85 12.89 17.46
CA ARG A 67 -4.48 12.30 18.77
C ARG A 67 -5.51 12.59 19.86
N LEU A 68 -6.24 13.70 19.76
CA LEU A 68 -7.34 14.05 20.67
C LEU A 68 -8.68 13.43 20.25
N GLY A 69 -8.72 12.62 19.19
CA GLY A 69 -9.93 11.99 18.65
C GLY A 69 -10.67 12.85 17.63
N GLU A 70 -10.12 14.00 17.23
CA GLU A 70 -10.74 14.89 16.25
C GLU A 70 -10.25 14.57 14.84
N ASN A 71 -11.16 14.28 13.93
CA ASN A 71 -10.84 14.13 12.52
C ASN A 71 -11.00 15.47 11.77
N PRO A 72 -9.90 16.08 11.25
CA PRO A 72 -9.96 17.33 10.51
C PRO A 72 -10.63 17.20 9.13
N MET A 73 -10.98 15.98 8.69
CA MET A 73 -11.66 15.74 7.41
C MET A 73 -13.14 16.09 7.49
N SER A 74 -13.72 16.50 6.36
CA SER A 74 -15.15 16.86 6.30
C SER A 74 -16.08 15.65 6.50
N ASP A 75 -17.25 15.90 7.09
CA ASP A 75 -18.28 14.88 7.27
C ASP A 75 -18.72 14.24 5.95
N GLU A 76 -18.77 15.02 4.86
CA GLU A 76 -19.09 14.50 3.54
C GLU A 76 -18.05 13.47 3.07
N TYR A 77 -16.76 13.78 3.24
CA TYR A 77 -15.68 12.87 2.88
C TYR A 77 -15.72 11.59 3.73
N ILE A 78 -15.88 11.72 5.04
CA ILE A 78 -15.99 10.59 5.97
C ILE A 78 -17.17 9.69 5.59
N ASN A 79 -18.34 10.28 5.30
CA ASN A 79 -19.53 9.54 4.88
C ASN A 79 -19.33 8.80 3.56
N LYS A 80 -18.70 9.44 2.56
CA LYS A 80 -18.39 8.82 1.27
C LYS A 80 -17.42 7.64 1.44
N THR A 81 -16.37 7.82 2.23
CA THR A 81 -15.39 6.78 2.53
C THR A 81 -16.02 5.62 3.30
N ASN A 82 -16.82 5.89 4.34
CA ASN A 82 -17.53 4.85 5.08
C ASN A 82 -18.48 4.04 4.19
N LYS A 83 -19.23 4.69 3.29
CA LYS A 83 -20.07 3.99 2.30
C LYS A 83 -19.24 3.07 1.40
N ARG A 84 -18.08 3.53 0.91
CA ARG A 84 -17.15 2.72 0.10
C ARG A 84 -16.63 1.52 0.89
N ARG A 85 -16.14 1.72 2.11
CA ARG A 85 -15.61 0.67 3.00
C ARG A 85 -16.65 -0.41 3.28
N ILE A 86 -17.86 -0.02 3.68
CA ILE A 86 -18.96 -0.96 3.96
C ILE A 86 -19.32 -1.77 2.70
N LYS A 87 -19.40 -1.12 1.54
CA LYS A 87 -19.70 -1.80 0.26
C LYS A 87 -18.65 -2.87 -0.09
N LEU A 88 -17.40 -2.67 0.32
CA LEU A 88 -16.30 -3.60 0.13
C LEU A 88 -16.16 -4.62 1.28
N GLY A 89 -17.02 -4.57 2.31
CA GLY A 89 -16.99 -5.49 3.46
C GLY A 89 -16.05 -5.07 4.61
N PHE A 90 -15.61 -3.82 4.65
CA PHE A 90 -14.72 -3.27 5.68
C PHE A 90 -15.49 -2.46 6.73
N LEU A 91 -14.87 -2.31 7.91
CA LEU A 91 -15.40 -1.47 8.99
C LEU A 91 -15.32 0.01 8.61
N ARG A 92 -16.17 0.82 9.26
CA ARG A 92 -16.13 2.28 9.18
C ARG A 92 -14.82 2.81 9.79
N LEU A 93 -14.45 4.02 9.41
CA LEU A 93 -13.37 4.76 10.05
C LEU A 93 -13.72 5.03 11.52
N LYS A 94 -12.67 5.14 12.34
CA LYS A 94 -12.76 5.69 13.71
C LYS A 94 -13.11 7.17 13.67
N GLU A 95 -13.47 7.69 14.84
CA GLU A 95 -13.69 9.12 15.06
C GLU A 95 -12.47 9.97 14.71
N ASP A 96 -11.25 9.45 14.90
CA ASP A 96 -9.98 10.09 14.52
C ASP A 96 -9.66 10.02 13.01
N GLY A 97 -10.48 9.30 12.24
CA GLY A 97 -10.32 9.09 10.80
C GLY A 97 -9.50 7.87 10.40
N HIS A 98 -8.91 7.12 11.33
CA HIS A 98 -8.10 5.95 10.99
C HIS A 98 -8.97 4.71 10.69
N ALA A 99 -8.43 3.85 9.82
CA ALA A 99 -8.99 2.52 9.56
C ALA A 99 -8.88 1.62 10.81
N GLN A 100 -9.87 0.75 10.99
CA GLN A 100 -9.96 -0.17 12.14
C GLN A 100 -9.56 -1.61 11.79
N ASP A 101 -9.44 -1.91 10.50
CA ASP A 101 -9.35 -3.25 9.96
C ASP A 101 -7.94 -3.86 9.99
N GLY A 102 -6.97 -3.20 10.64
CA GLY A 102 -5.60 -3.67 10.72
C GLY A 102 -4.96 -3.84 9.34
N SER A 103 -4.46 -5.03 9.02
CA SER A 103 -3.85 -5.37 7.73
C SER A 103 -4.82 -5.86 6.67
N LYS A 104 -6.13 -5.94 6.95
CA LYS A 104 -7.09 -6.59 6.03
C LYS A 104 -7.19 -5.93 4.65
N THR A 105 -7.02 -4.61 4.56
CA THR A 105 -7.01 -3.89 3.27
C THR A 105 -5.79 -4.26 2.43
N ILE A 106 -4.64 -4.48 3.08
CA ILE A 106 -3.41 -5.00 2.47
C ILE A 106 -3.56 -6.46 2.06
N GLU A 107 -4.26 -7.27 2.86
CA GLU A 107 -4.57 -8.67 2.50
C GLU A 107 -5.51 -8.74 1.29
N TYR A 108 -6.44 -7.79 1.18
CA TYR A 108 -7.33 -7.65 0.03
C TYR A 108 -6.58 -7.22 -1.25
N CYS A 109 -5.49 -6.46 -1.11
CA CYS A 109 -4.60 -6.08 -2.21
C CYS A 109 -3.16 -6.54 -1.92
N PRO A 110 -2.84 -7.83 -2.10
CA PRO A 110 -1.55 -8.38 -1.69
C PRO A 110 -0.39 -7.68 -2.43
N ASN A 111 0.70 -7.39 -1.70
CA ASN A 111 1.87 -6.64 -2.19
C ASN A 111 1.61 -5.14 -2.46
N SER A 112 0.59 -4.53 -1.83
CA SER A 112 0.29 -3.09 -1.93
C SER A 112 1.23 -2.17 -1.13
N ARG A 113 2.13 -2.70 -0.28
CA ARG A 113 3.16 -1.92 0.45
C ARG A 113 4.51 -1.96 -0.26
#